data_AF-A0A8B7XP95-F1
#
_entry.id   AF-A0A8B7XP95-F1
#
_cell.length_a   1.000
_cell.length_b   1.000
_cell.length_c   1.000
_cell.angle_alpha   90.00
_cell.angle_beta   90.00
_cell.angle_gamma   90.00
#
_symmetry.space_group_name_H-M   'P 1'
#
loop_
_entity.id
_entity.type
_entity.pdbx_description
1 polymer ?
#
loop_
_entity_poly.entity_id
_entity_poly.type
_entity_poly.pdbx_seq_one_letter_code
_entity_poly.pdbx_strand_id
1 'polypeptide(L)'
;MDQAAVLHDTVEDTDTTFEEIEVHFGKEVRDIVADVTDDKTLHWQTRKDLQVTNSPFICPKAKLVKLADKLYNLRDLERSNPVGWTKERVQTYFEWSAKVINGIRGTNENLEKELDKLFKKRDVFPDGI
;
A
#
# COMPACT_ATOMS: atom_id res chain seq x y z
N MET A 1 7.69 17.19 3.74
CA MET A 1 8.08 15.80 4.09
C MET A 1 7.43 14.89 3.05
N ASP A 2 7.64 15.19 1.75
CA ASP A 2 6.64 14.88 0.70
C ASP A 2 7.25 14.22 -0.55
N GLN A 3 8.52 13.82 -0.50
CA GLN A 3 9.16 13.18 -1.66
C GLN A 3 8.86 11.67 -1.73
N ALA A 4 8.77 10.98 -0.59
CA ALA A 4 8.52 9.53 -0.56
C ALA A 4 7.10 9.14 -1.00
N ALA A 5 6.10 9.99 -0.76
CA ALA A 5 4.71 9.72 -1.13
C ALA A 5 4.47 9.85 -2.64
N VAL A 6 5.19 10.74 -3.32
CA VAL A 6 5.15 10.86 -4.79
C VAL A 6 6.06 9.82 -5.45
N LEU A 7 7.16 9.44 -4.78
CA LEU A 7 8.14 8.52 -5.37
C LEU A 7 7.73 7.04 -5.34
N HIS A 8 6.77 6.65 -4.50
CA HIS A 8 6.33 5.25 -4.43
C HIS A 8 5.71 4.79 -5.76
N ASP A 9 4.96 5.67 -6.45
CA ASP A 9 4.42 5.40 -7.79
C ASP A 9 5.50 5.50 -8.89
N THR A 10 6.54 6.33 -8.75
CA THR A 10 7.61 6.36 -9.77
C THR A 10 8.50 5.13 -9.71
N VAL A 11 8.90 4.60 -8.55
CA VAL A 11 9.73 3.39 -8.55
C VAL A 11 8.94 2.18 -9.05
N GLU A 12 7.62 2.17 -8.84
CA GLU A 12 6.77 1.10 -9.35
C GLU A 12 6.43 1.26 -10.85
N ASP A 13 6.50 2.45 -11.47
CA ASP A 13 6.19 2.66 -12.90
C ASP A 13 7.32 3.26 -13.77
N THR A 14 8.55 3.41 -13.25
CA THR A 14 9.73 3.87 -14.01
C THR A 14 10.90 2.88 -13.92
N ASP A 15 11.84 2.94 -14.87
CA ASP A 15 13.06 2.11 -14.94
C ASP A 15 14.10 2.40 -13.82
N THR A 16 13.65 2.81 -12.63
CA THR A 16 14.51 3.19 -11.51
C THR A 16 15.04 1.95 -10.80
N THR A 17 16.36 1.82 -10.66
CA THR A 17 16.97 0.64 -10.01
C THR A 17 17.12 0.82 -8.51
N PHE A 18 17.21 -0.28 -7.74
CA PHE A 18 17.52 -0.22 -6.32
C PHE A 18 18.88 0.44 -6.08
N GLU A 19 19.85 0.26 -6.98
CA GLU A 19 21.15 0.93 -6.93
C GLU A 19 21.01 2.45 -7.04
N GLU A 20 20.16 2.96 -7.92
CA GLU A 20 19.91 4.41 -8.04
C GLU A 20 19.27 4.97 -6.76
N ILE A 21 18.34 4.23 -6.16
CA ILE A 21 17.70 4.62 -4.90
C ILE A 21 18.72 4.63 -3.75
N GLU A 22 19.61 3.65 -3.70
CA GLU A 22 20.68 3.59 -2.69
C GLU A 22 21.68 4.74 -2.85
N VAL A 23 22.04 5.09 -4.09
CA VAL A 23 22.95 6.22 -4.38
C VAL A 23 22.34 7.56 -4.00
N HIS A 24 21.05 7.77 -4.26
CA HIS A 24 20.40 9.07 -4.05
C HIS A 24 19.82 9.26 -2.64
N PHE A 25 19.39 8.18 -1.98
CA PHE A 25 18.63 8.24 -0.73
C PHE A 25 19.21 7.37 0.39
N GLY A 26 20.25 6.58 0.09
CA GLY A 26 20.93 5.73 1.04
C GLY A 26 20.30 4.33 1.19
N LYS A 27 21.08 3.41 1.74
CA LYS A 27 20.73 1.99 1.90
C LYS A 27 19.42 1.77 2.68
N GLU A 28 19.17 2.57 3.72
CA GLU A 28 17.95 2.43 4.52
C GLU A 28 16.69 2.70 3.69
N VAL A 29 16.71 3.72 2.83
CA VAL A 29 15.58 4.04 1.95
C VAL A 29 15.43 2.96 0.88
N ARG A 30 16.54 2.47 0.32
CA ARG A 30 16.51 1.35 -0.63
C ARG A 30 15.87 0.10 -0.02
N ASP A 31 16.24 -0.26 1.20
CA ASP A 31 15.72 -1.45 1.87
C ASP A 31 14.20 -1.31 2.16
N ILE A 32 13.75 -0.10 2.53
CA ILE A 32 12.31 0.20 2.67
C ILE A 32 11.59 0.06 1.34
N VAL A 33 12.17 0.57 0.24
CA VAL A 33 11.57 0.48 -1.10
C VAL A 33 11.53 -0.96 -1.58
N ALA A 34 12.58 -1.74 -1.33
CA ALA A 34 12.61 -3.17 -1.66
C ALA A 34 11.52 -3.96 -0.91
N ASP A 35 11.30 -3.67 0.38
CA ASP A 35 10.23 -4.29 1.19
C ASP A 35 8.80 -4.01 0.67
N VAL A 36 8.62 -2.95 -0.13
CA VAL A 36 7.31 -2.53 -0.65
C VAL A 36 7.14 -2.72 -2.15
N THR A 37 8.19 -3.12 -2.88
CA THR A 37 8.14 -3.36 -4.33
C THR A 37 7.65 -4.78 -4.63
N ASP A 38 6.64 -4.89 -5.49
CA ASP A 38 6.11 -6.18 -5.93
C ASP A 38 6.98 -6.82 -7.04
N ASP A 39 7.15 -8.15 -6.99
CA ASP A 39 7.76 -8.90 -8.09
C ASP A 39 6.82 -8.98 -9.29
N LYS A 40 7.09 -8.16 -10.32
CA LYS A 40 6.28 -8.08 -11.55
C LYS A 40 6.37 -9.32 -12.45
N THR A 41 7.28 -10.26 -12.20
CA THR A 41 7.31 -11.53 -12.94
C THR A 41 6.16 -12.46 -12.55
N LEU A 42 5.55 -12.22 -11.39
CA LEU A 42 4.44 -12.99 -10.87
C LEU A 42 3.09 -12.49 -11.40
N HIS A 43 2.15 -13.43 -11.54
CA HIS A 43 0.77 -13.10 -11.91
C HIS A 43 0.15 -12.14 -10.88
N TRP A 44 -0.65 -11.18 -11.34
CA TRP A 44 -1.18 -10.08 -10.50
C TRP A 44 -1.95 -10.55 -9.26
N GLN A 45 -2.64 -11.69 -9.33
CA GLN A 45 -3.33 -12.29 -8.17
C GLN A 45 -2.33 -12.74 -7.11
N THR A 46 -1.26 -13.42 -7.54
CA THR A 46 -0.17 -13.87 -6.66
C THR A 46 0.50 -12.69 -5.97
N ARG A 47 0.71 -11.57 -6.69
CA ARG A 47 1.25 -10.34 -6.10
C ARG A 47 0.35 -9.80 -4.99
N LYS A 48 -0.97 -9.73 -5.24
CA LYS A 48 -1.96 -9.32 -4.22
C LYS A 48 -1.97 -10.22 -2.99
N ASP A 49 -1.86 -11.54 -3.17
CA ASP A 49 -1.83 -12.49 -2.07
C ASP A 49 -0.54 -12.36 -1.24
N LEU A 50 0.61 -12.22 -1.91
CA LEU A 50 1.90 -11.98 -1.25
C LEU A 50 1.90 -10.69 -0.44
N GLN A 51 1.26 -9.62 -0.91
CA GLN A 51 1.13 -8.39 -0.11
C GLN A 51 0.38 -8.64 1.20
N VAL A 52 -0.64 -9.50 1.21
CA VAL A 52 -1.37 -9.85 2.44
C VAL A 52 -0.52 -10.73 3.36
N THR A 53 0.13 -11.76 2.80
CA THR A 53 0.95 -12.70 3.57
C THR A 53 2.21 -12.05 4.14
N ASN A 54 2.85 -11.15 3.40
CA ASN A 54 4.14 -10.57 3.77
C ASN A 54 4.01 -9.31 4.63
N SER A 55 2.87 -8.60 4.58
CA SER A 55 2.72 -7.33 5.31
C SER A 55 3.05 -7.40 6.81
N PRO A 56 2.77 -8.47 7.56
CA PRO A 56 3.17 -8.55 8.97
C PRO A 56 4.68 -8.53 9.20
N PHE A 57 5.47 -8.97 8.22
CA PHE A 57 6.90 -9.23 8.34
C PHE A 57 7.79 -8.09 7.83
N ILE A 58 7.24 -7.09 7.13
CA ILE A 58 8.02 -5.94 6.65
C ILE A 58 8.46 -5.04 7.81
N CYS A 59 9.53 -4.27 7.61
CA CYS A 59 10.07 -3.42 8.68
C CYS A 59 9.08 -2.30 9.11
N PRO A 60 9.17 -1.77 10.35
CA PRO A 60 8.23 -0.75 10.84
C PRO A 60 8.14 0.51 9.98
N LYS A 61 9.25 0.95 9.37
CA LYS A 61 9.27 2.10 8.46
C LYS A 61 8.50 1.79 7.16
N ALA A 62 8.66 0.59 6.60
CA ALA A 62 7.88 0.14 5.44
C ALA A 62 6.38 0.01 5.78
N LYS A 63 6.02 -0.44 6.99
CA LYS A 63 4.63 -0.45 7.45
C LYS A 63 4.01 0.96 7.44
N LEU A 64 4.72 1.97 7.93
CA LEU A 64 4.26 3.36 7.90
C LEU A 64 4.03 3.86 6.47
N VAL A 65 4.97 3.60 5.56
CA VAL A 65 4.82 3.96 4.14
C VAL A 65 3.60 3.28 3.54
N LYS A 66 3.41 1.98 3.80
CA LYS A 66 2.29 1.20 3.26
C LYS A 66 0.93 1.65 3.81
N LEU A 67 0.85 2.04 5.09
CA LEU A 67 -0.34 2.66 5.67
C LEU A 67 -0.69 3.98 4.95
N ALA A 68 0.30 4.85 4.74
CA ALA A 68 0.11 6.16 4.12
C ALA A 68 -0.30 6.05 2.63
N ASP A 69 0.39 5.18 1.89
CA ASP A 69 0.06 4.82 0.50
C ASP A 69 -1.41 4.36 0.38
N LYS A 70 -1.79 3.34 1.15
CA LYS A 70 -3.17 2.81 1.09
C LYS A 70 -4.21 3.85 1.48
N LEU A 71 -3.91 4.71 2.45
CA LEU A 71 -4.82 5.79 2.83
C LEU A 71 -5.01 6.79 1.69
N TYR A 72 -3.93 7.17 0.99
CA TYR A 72 -3.99 8.04 -0.17
C TYR A 72 -4.81 7.40 -1.30
N ASN A 73 -4.47 6.17 -1.67
CA ASN A 73 -5.13 5.42 -2.75
C ASN A 73 -6.62 5.21 -2.50
N LEU A 74 -7.02 4.83 -1.28
CA LEU A 74 -8.43 4.64 -0.94
C LEU A 74 -9.20 5.97 -0.89
N ARG A 75 -8.57 7.08 -0.48
CA ARG A 75 -9.19 8.42 -0.54
C ARG A 75 -9.39 8.89 -1.98
N ASP A 76 -8.44 8.61 -2.86
CA ASP A 76 -8.55 8.94 -4.28
C ASP A 76 -9.71 8.19 -4.93
N LEU A 77 -9.83 6.88 -4.64
CA LEU A 77 -10.96 6.05 -5.06
C LEU A 77 -12.32 6.49 -4.47
N GLU A 78 -12.35 7.16 -3.31
CA GLU A 78 -13.58 7.79 -2.79
C GLU A 78 -13.96 9.06 -3.58
N ARG A 79 -12.97 9.83 -4.06
CA ARG A 79 -13.19 11.08 -4.77
C ARG A 79 -13.60 10.85 -6.22
N SER A 80 -12.93 9.93 -6.89
CA SER A 80 -13.17 9.62 -8.29
C SER A 80 -12.89 8.16 -8.59
N ASN A 81 -13.84 7.48 -9.23
CA ASN A 81 -13.59 6.16 -9.76
C ASN A 81 -12.63 6.27 -10.97
N PRO A 82 -11.57 5.46 -11.03
CA PRO A 82 -10.69 5.43 -12.20
C PRO A 82 -11.47 5.04 -13.45
N VAL A 83 -11.07 5.61 -14.60
CA VAL A 83 -11.71 5.31 -15.89
C VAL A 83 -11.56 3.81 -16.18
N GLY A 84 -12.68 3.16 -16.50
CA GLY A 84 -12.73 1.73 -16.79
C GLY A 84 -12.81 0.80 -15.57
N TRP A 85 -12.88 1.34 -14.34
CA TRP A 85 -13.15 0.53 -13.15
C TRP A 85 -14.64 0.46 -12.84
N THR A 86 -15.14 -0.75 -12.62
CA THR A 86 -16.51 -0.96 -12.13
C THR A 86 -16.59 -0.70 -10.63
N LYS A 87 -17.81 -0.51 -10.10
CA LYS A 87 -18.01 -0.33 -8.65
C LYS A 87 -17.55 -1.55 -7.86
N GLU A 88 -17.77 -2.74 -8.41
CA GLU A 88 -17.35 -4.03 -7.85
C GLU A 88 -15.83 -4.13 -7.80
N ARG A 89 -15.13 -3.65 -8.84
CA ARG A 89 -13.67 -3.59 -8.84
C ARG A 89 -13.13 -2.65 -7.76
N VAL A 90 -13.78 -1.51 -7.56
CA VAL A 90 -13.41 -0.60 -6.45
C VAL A 90 -13.66 -1.30 -5.11
N GLN A 91 -14.81 -1.94 -4.92
CA GLN A 91 -15.13 -2.65 -3.68
C GLN A 91 -14.11 -3.74 -3.33
N THR A 92 -13.77 -4.60 -4.30
CA THR A 92 -12.76 -5.65 -4.12
C THR A 92 -11.35 -5.11 -3.85
N TYR A 93 -11.05 -3.87 -4.28
CA TYR A 93 -9.82 -3.18 -3.92
C TYR A 93 -9.83 -2.72 -2.45
N PHE A 94 -10.95 -2.21 -1.95
CA PHE A 94 -11.11 -1.87 -0.53
C PHE A 94 -10.99 -3.10 0.37
N GLU A 95 -11.65 -4.20 0.00
CA GLU A 95 -11.58 -5.48 0.75
C GLU A 95 -10.16 -6.03 0.81
N TRP A 96 -9.46 -6.04 -0.33
CA TRP A 96 -8.06 -6.45 -0.37
C TRP A 96 -7.16 -5.53 0.47
N SER A 97 -7.35 -4.22 0.37
CA SER A 97 -6.60 -3.25 1.16
C SER A 97 -6.79 -3.50 2.65
N ALA A 98 -8.03 -3.76 3.10
CA ALA A 98 -8.31 -4.08 4.50
C ALA A 98 -7.52 -5.30 5.00
N LYS A 99 -7.38 -6.35 4.18
CA LYS A 99 -6.55 -7.54 4.50
C LYS A 99 -5.08 -7.19 4.67
N VAL A 100 -4.52 -6.38 3.76
CA VAL A 100 -3.12 -5.92 3.86
C VAL A 100 -2.91 -5.09 5.12
N ILE A 101 -3.82 -4.13 5.39
CA ILE A 101 -3.77 -3.25 6.56
C ILE A 101 -3.85 -4.04 7.86
N ASN A 102 -4.66 -5.09 7.94
CA ASN A 102 -4.78 -5.93 9.13
C ASN A 102 -3.43 -6.50 9.60
N GLY A 103 -2.57 -6.89 8.65
CA GLY A 103 -1.23 -7.40 8.95
C GLY A 103 -0.25 -6.34 9.48
N ILE A 104 -0.54 -5.05 9.31
CA ILE A 104 0.36 -3.94 9.68
C ILE A 104 -0.23 -2.99 10.74
N ARG A 105 -1.36 -3.34 11.35
CA ARG A 105 -1.92 -2.60 12.49
C ARG A 105 -0.97 -2.57 13.68
N GLY A 106 -1.19 -1.58 14.56
CA GLY A 106 -0.30 -1.31 15.68
C GLY A 106 0.98 -0.55 15.28
N THR A 107 1.02 -0.01 14.07
CA THR A 107 2.15 0.78 13.57
C THR A 107 1.89 2.28 13.73
N ASN A 108 0.68 2.75 13.39
CA ASN A 108 0.31 4.16 13.53
C ASN A 108 -1.20 4.32 13.71
N GLU A 109 -1.61 4.58 14.94
CA GLU A 109 -3.02 4.69 15.34
C GLU A 109 -3.79 5.75 14.54
N ASN A 110 -3.15 6.87 14.18
CA ASN A 110 -3.84 7.94 13.46
C ASN A 110 -4.16 7.55 12.01
N LEU A 111 -3.20 6.94 11.30
CA LEU A 111 -3.42 6.46 9.93
C LEU A 111 -4.43 5.30 9.93
N GLU A 112 -4.33 4.39 10.89
CA GLU A 112 -5.25 3.26 11.05
C GLU A 112 -6.70 3.73 11.28
N LYS A 113 -6.91 4.72 12.16
CA LYS A 113 -8.26 5.30 12.38
C LYS A 113 -8.84 5.96 11.12
N GLU A 114 -8.02 6.61 10.31
CA GLU A 114 -8.49 7.21 9.06
C GLU A 114 -8.85 6.16 8.02
N LEU A 115 -8.06 5.08 7.92
CA LEU A 115 -8.39 3.92 7.09
C LEU A 115 -9.69 3.24 7.53
N ASP A 116 -9.90 3.08 8.84
CA ASP A 116 -11.11 2.47 9.40
C ASP A 116 -12.38 3.24 9.05
N LYS A 117 -12.30 4.58 9.00
CA LYS A 117 -13.41 5.42 8.52
C LYS A 117 -13.74 5.13 7.06
N LEU A 118 -12.74 4.94 6.20
CA LEU A 118 -12.96 4.64 4.78
C LEU A 118 -13.55 3.25 4.59
N PHE A 119 -13.04 2.25 5.30
CA PHE A 119 -13.57 0.89 5.25
C PHE A 119 -15.03 0.84 5.72
N LYS A 120 -15.35 1.51 6.82
CA LYS A 120 -16.72 1.60 7.35
C LYS A 120 -17.71 2.23 6.37
N LYS A 121 -17.31 3.26 5.62
CA LYS A 121 -18.18 3.90 4.60
C LYS A 121 -18.53 2.96 3.43
N ARG A 122 -17.74 1.90 3.22
CA ARG A 122 -17.89 0.94 2.13
C ARG A 122 -18.31 -0.44 2.63
N ASP A 123 -18.77 -0.54 3.87
CA ASP A 123 -19.16 -1.79 4.53
C ASP A 123 -18.07 -2.87 4.47
N VAL A 124 -16.80 -2.45 4.47
CA VAL A 124 -15.65 -3.35 4.55
C VAL A 124 -15.24 -3.45 6.01
N PHE A 125 -15.25 -4.66 6.54
CA PHE A 125 -14.83 -4.95 7.90
C PHE A 125 -13.63 -5.88 7.81
N PRO A 126 -12.42 -5.44 8.18
CA PRO A 126 -11.27 -6.34 8.26
C PRO A 126 -11.59 -7.44 9.27
N ASP A 127 -11.37 -8.70 8.89
CA ASP A 127 -11.62 -9.86 9.76
C ASP A 127 -10.91 -9.67 11.11
N GLY A 128 -11.69 -9.58 12.20
CA GLY A 128 -11.18 -9.47 13.57
C GLY A 128 -11.50 -8.18 14.36
N ILE A 129 -12.54 -7.42 13.98
CA ILE A 129 -13.17 -6.38 14.84
C ILE A 129 -14.59 -6.79 15.20
#